data_AF-A0A5X7V972-F1
#
_entry.id   AF-A0A5X7V972-F1
#
_cell.length_a   1.000
_cell.length_b   1.000
_cell.length_c   1.000
_cell.angle_alpha   90.00
_cell.angle_beta   90.00
_cell.angle_gamma   90.00
#
_symmetry.space_group_name_H-M   'P 1'
#
loop_
_entity.id
_entity.type
_entity.pdbx_description
1 polymer ?
#
loop_
_entity_poly.entity_id
_entity_poly.type
_entity_poly.pdbx_seq_one_letter_code
_entity_poly.pdbx_strand_id
1 'polypeptide(L)'
;MILPTVLANSNLIRSFAQTEKIHLSTFEHRDYMIRNISDAFKSKGFKVNIDFKYGKDEIDVVAFLDGYLFLFECKNPFHPVNDFELRNTYSHIEKGFSQIKKFKNILSDKHSLRQFLKNLNIEFELVKEIHFAVINANRALSGLQHDNIKVLHANELIGFLESGLIGIADTVYRCWEYEAFKPTDLVKFLNGEVITSDFEKSKSEIFYGYPLRSYTMAFKTYAFELDKIAILAEENYCKIAMPVIE
;
A
#
# COMPACT_ATOMS: atom_id res chain seq x y z
N MET A 1 -3.08 27.69 28.37
CA MET A 1 -3.41 27.59 26.94
C MET A 1 -2.11 27.33 26.20
N ILE A 2 -1.99 26.21 25.47
CA ILE A 2 -0.80 25.93 24.67
C ILE A 2 -0.93 26.72 23.36
N LEU A 3 0.13 27.40 22.94
CA LEU A 3 0.16 28.10 21.65
C LEU A 3 -0.17 27.13 20.51
N PRO A 4 -1.07 27.45 19.57
CA PRO A 4 -1.43 26.56 18.47
C PRO A 4 -0.23 26.08 17.65
N THR A 5 0.78 26.93 17.48
CA THR A 5 2.06 26.59 16.82
C THR A 5 2.87 25.57 17.61
N VAL A 6 2.90 25.66 18.94
CA VAL A 6 3.56 24.66 19.79
C VAL A 6 2.78 23.34 19.72
N LEU A 7 1.45 23.39 19.76
CA LEU A 7 0.63 22.19 19.59
C LEU A 7 0.88 21.51 18.23
N ALA A 8 0.87 22.28 17.14
CA ALA A 8 1.04 21.78 15.78
C ALA A 8 2.44 21.21 15.48
N ASN A 9 3.49 21.73 16.13
CA ASN A 9 4.88 21.28 15.92
C ASN A 9 5.39 20.35 17.04
N SER A 10 4.56 20.01 18.02
CA SER A 10 4.93 19.10 19.10
C SER A 10 4.37 17.70 18.87
N ASN A 11 5.03 16.70 19.46
CA ASN A 11 4.51 15.34 19.50
C ASN A 11 3.35 15.17 20.51
N LEU A 12 2.82 16.25 21.11
CA LEU A 12 1.87 16.16 22.23
C LEU A 12 0.62 15.35 21.89
N ILE A 13 -0.02 15.62 20.74
CA ILE A 13 -1.23 14.89 20.31
C ILE A 13 -0.92 13.41 20.11
N ARG A 14 0.22 13.10 19.50
CA ARG A 14 0.66 11.72 19.26
C ARG A 14 0.98 11.01 20.58
N SER A 15 1.76 11.64 21.46
CA SER A 15 2.12 11.09 22.76
C SER A 15 0.87 10.81 23.59
N PHE A 16 -0.09 11.75 23.60
CA PHE A 16 -1.38 11.54 24.23
C PHE A 16 -2.12 10.34 23.61
N ALA A 17 -2.25 10.30 22.28
CA ALA A 17 -2.92 9.20 21.59
C ALA A 17 -2.27 7.84 21.89
N GLN A 18 -0.94 7.77 21.94
CA GLN A 18 -0.20 6.55 22.29
C GLN A 18 -0.40 6.16 23.75
N THR A 19 -0.28 7.10 24.69
CA THR A 19 -0.46 6.85 26.13
C THR A 19 -1.87 6.39 26.45
N GLU A 20 -2.87 7.05 25.87
CA GLU A 20 -4.29 6.73 26.06
C GLU A 20 -4.76 5.57 25.16
N LYS A 21 -3.88 5.00 24.33
CA LYS A 21 -4.20 3.94 23.36
C LYS A 21 -5.36 4.31 22.42
N ILE A 22 -5.48 5.60 22.09
CA ILE A 22 -6.45 6.12 21.14
C ILE A 22 -5.88 5.93 19.75
N HIS A 23 -6.58 5.18 18.91
CA HIS A 23 -6.25 5.08 17.50
C HIS A 23 -7.05 6.12 16.72
N LEU A 24 -6.38 7.14 16.16
CA LEU A 24 -7.06 8.25 15.48
C LEU A 24 -7.81 7.83 14.21
N SER A 25 -7.45 6.67 13.63
CA SER A 25 -8.14 6.06 12.49
C SER A 25 -9.14 4.97 12.88
N THR A 26 -9.40 4.75 14.17
CA THR A 26 -10.53 3.92 14.64
C THR A 26 -11.47 4.71 15.52
N PHE A 27 -12.75 4.77 15.16
CA PHE A 27 -13.78 5.40 15.98
C PHE A 27 -14.99 4.45 16.05
N GLU A 28 -15.62 4.33 17.23
CA GLU A 28 -16.79 3.45 17.43
C GLU A 28 -16.57 2.00 16.96
N HIS A 29 -15.37 1.44 17.20
CA HIS A 29 -14.97 0.09 16.75
C HIS A 29 -14.93 -0.10 15.22
N ARG A 30 -14.73 0.98 14.47
CA ARG A 30 -14.64 0.95 12.99
C ARG A 30 -13.23 1.35 12.56
N ASP A 31 -12.59 0.53 11.73
CA ASP A 31 -11.34 0.91 11.06
C ASP A 31 -11.67 1.67 9.76
N TYR A 32 -11.37 2.97 9.72
CA TYR A 32 -11.64 3.80 8.54
C TYR A 32 -10.71 3.51 7.37
N MET A 33 -9.50 3.00 7.61
CA MET A 33 -8.59 2.63 6.52
C MET A 33 -9.19 1.46 5.73
N ILE A 34 -9.63 0.40 6.42
CA ILE A 34 -10.27 -0.77 5.78
C ILE A 34 -11.53 -0.36 5.03
N ARG A 35 -12.35 0.54 5.60
CA ARG A 35 -13.55 1.06 4.93
C ARG A 35 -13.24 1.85 3.67
N ASN A 36 -12.32 2.81 3.74
CA ASN A 36 -11.95 3.62 2.59
C ASN A 36 -11.37 2.75 1.46
N ILE A 37 -10.57 1.74 1.81
CA ILE A 37 -10.10 0.73 0.85
C ILE A 37 -11.29 -0.03 0.25
N SER A 38 -12.21 -0.51 1.08
CA SER A 38 -13.41 -1.24 0.64
C SER A 38 -14.26 -0.41 -0.32
N ASP A 39 -14.48 0.86 -0.01
CA ASP A 39 -15.28 1.78 -0.80
C ASP A 39 -14.58 2.12 -2.14
N ALA A 40 -13.26 2.32 -2.13
CA ALA A 40 -12.47 2.47 -3.35
C ALA A 40 -12.59 1.25 -4.27
N PHE A 41 -12.48 0.03 -3.74
CA PHE A 41 -12.70 -1.20 -4.51
C PHE A 41 -14.14 -1.31 -5.04
N LYS A 42 -15.15 -1.06 -4.20
CA LYS A 42 -16.57 -1.10 -4.62
C LYS A 42 -16.86 -0.07 -5.71
N SER A 43 -16.24 1.11 -5.66
CA SER A 43 -16.39 2.15 -6.67
C SER A 43 -15.93 1.70 -8.06
N LYS A 44 -15.07 0.68 -8.13
CA LYS A 44 -14.61 0.04 -9.38
C LYS A 44 -15.33 -1.27 -9.72
N GLY A 45 -16.43 -1.57 -9.03
CA GLY A 45 -17.28 -2.72 -9.34
C GLY A 45 -16.84 -4.03 -8.67
N PHE A 46 -15.85 -4.01 -7.78
CA PHE A 46 -15.44 -5.21 -7.07
C PHE A 46 -16.52 -5.68 -6.09
N LYS A 47 -16.67 -7.00 -5.99
CA LYS A 47 -17.32 -7.63 -4.84
C LYS A 47 -16.33 -7.67 -3.68
N VAL A 48 -16.60 -6.92 -2.62
CA VAL A 48 -15.70 -6.77 -1.47
C VAL A 48 -16.29 -7.36 -0.20
N ASN A 49 -15.49 -8.14 0.53
CA ASN A 49 -15.75 -8.56 1.90
C ASN A 49 -14.63 -8.02 2.79
N ILE A 50 -15.00 -7.50 3.96
CA ILE A 50 -14.05 -7.05 4.99
C ILE A 50 -14.15 -7.97 6.20
N ASP A 51 -13.06 -8.08 6.97
CA ASP A 51 -12.96 -8.92 8.18
C ASP A 51 -13.45 -10.36 7.91
N PHE A 52 -13.05 -10.92 6.76
CA PHE A 52 -13.59 -12.17 6.26
C PHE A 52 -13.01 -13.37 7.01
N LYS A 53 -13.88 -14.13 7.67
CA LYS A 53 -13.51 -15.30 8.47
C LYS A 53 -13.57 -16.59 7.67
N TYR A 54 -12.48 -17.35 7.71
CA TYR A 54 -12.38 -18.69 7.15
C TYR A 54 -11.82 -19.66 8.20
N GLY A 55 -12.72 -20.42 8.84
CA GLY A 55 -12.36 -21.29 9.95
C GLY A 55 -11.92 -20.48 11.18
N LYS A 56 -10.64 -20.59 11.55
CA LYS A 56 -10.04 -19.83 12.66
C LYS A 56 -9.24 -18.61 12.18
N ASP A 57 -9.14 -18.44 10.87
CA ASP A 57 -8.35 -17.40 10.23
C ASP A 57 -9.24 -16.29 9.72
N GLU A 58 -8.68 -15.09 9.68
CA GLU A 58 -9.34 -13.88 9.23
C GLU A 58 -8.43 -13.14 8.27
N ILE A 59 -9.01 -12.60 7.21
CA ILE A 59 -8.34 -11.74 6.24
C ILE A 59 -9.11 -10.42 6.14
N ASP A 60 -8.38 -9.31 6.26
CA ASP A 60 -9.01 -8.00 6.46
C ASP A 60 -9.81 -7.53 5.24
N VAL A 61 -9.32 -7.78 4.02
CA VAL A 61 -10.04 -7.43 2.78
C VAL A 61 -9.90 -8.54 1.74
N VAL A 62 -11.04 -8.94 1.17
CA VAL A 62 -11.13 -9.79 -0.03
C VAL A 62 -11.90 -9.05 -1.11
N ALA A 63 -11.31 -8.86 -2.28
CA ALA A 63 -11.95 -8.19 -3.42
C ALA A 63 -11.93 -9.09 -4.66
N PHE A 64 -13.05 -9.18 -5.37
CA PHE A 64 -13.18 -9.99 -6.58
C PHE A 64 -13.81 -9.23 -7.74
N LEU A 65 -13.19 -9.28 -8.92
CA LEU A 65 -13.71 -8.72 -10.17
C LEU A 65 -13.09 -9.44 -11.38
N ASP A 66 -13.92 -9.80 -12.39
CA ASP A 66 -13.51 -10.37 -13.68
C ASP A 66 -12.53 -11.55 -13.65
N GLY A 67 -12.59 -12.34 -12.58
CA GLY A 67 -11.75 -13.51 -12.34
C GLY A 67 -10.46 -13.23 -11.58
N TYR A 68 -10.24 -12.01 -11.13
CA TYR A 68 -9.13 -11.64 -10.26
C TYR A 68 -9.59 -11.59 -8.82
N LEU A 69 -8.98 -12.41 -7.97
CA LEU A 69 -9.23 -12.44 -6.53
C LEU A 69 -8.05 -11.80 -5.80
N PHE A 70 -8.32 -10.76 -5.02
CA PHE A 70 -7.30 -10.04 -4.25
C PHE A 70 -7.55 -10.24 -2.75
N LEU A 71 -6.50 -10.59 -2.02
CA LEU A 71 -6.52 -10.75 -0.56
C LEU A 71 -5.50 -9.80 0.06
N PHE A 72 -5.95 -9.02 1.04
CA PHE A 72 -5.11 -8.04 1.71
C PHE A 72 -5.20 -8.19 3.22
N GLU A 73 -4.03 -8.12 3.85
CA GLU A 73 -3.90 -7.89 5.28
C GLU A 73 -3.55 -6.42 5.49
N CYS A 74 -4.31 -5.75 6.34
CA CYS A 74 -4.24 -4.34 6.64
C CYS A 74 -3.55 -4.12 8.00
N LYS A 75 -2.52 -3.27 8.01
CA LYS A 75 -1.84 -2.81 9.22
C LYS A 75 -2.01 -1.31 9.34
N ASN A 76 -2.48 -0.86 10.49
CA ASN A 76 -2.79 0.54 10.73
C ASN A 76 -1.83 1.22 11.75
N PRO A 77 -0.51 0.96 11.78
CA PRO A 77 0.35 1.61 12.77
C PRO A 77 0.50 3.11 12.48
N PHE A 78 0.68 3.91 13.54
CA PHE A 78 1.09 5.30 13.42
C PHE A 78 2.40 5.43 12.63
N HIS A 79 2.53 6.52 11.85
CA HIS A 79 3.79 6.80 11.15
C HIS A 79 4.95 6.88 12.17
N PRO A 80 6.03 6.11 12.02
CA PRO A 80 7.09 6.06 13.02
C PRO A 80 7.92 7.36 13.02
N VAL A 81 8.27 7.86 14.20
CA VAL A 81 9.14 9.07 14.36
C VAL A 81 10.52 8.75 14.94
N ASN A 82 10.78 7.47 15.24
CA ASN A 82 12.07 6.98 15.71
C ASN A 82 12.23 5.48 15.37
N ASP A 83 13.44 4.97 15.56
CA ASP A 83 13.79 3.57 15.24
C ASP A 83 12.99 2.55 16.04
N PHE A 84 12.62 2.85 17.28
CA PHE A 84 11.83 1.95 18.11
C PHE A 84 10.41 1.76 17.53
N GLU A 85 9.76 2.85 17.13
CA GLU A 85 8.46 2.80 16.48
C GLU A 85 8.53 2.22 15.06
N LEU A 86 9.63 2.44 14.35
CA LEU A 86 9.88 1.81 13.05
C LEU A 86 9.97 0.29 13.19
N ARG A 87 10.67 -0.21 14.22
CA ARG A 87 10.72 -1.65 14.54
C ARG A 87 9.33 -2.22 14.85
N ASN A 88 8.47 -1.46 15.53
CA ASN A 88 7.08 -1.88 15.76
C ASN A 88 6.30 -1.96 14.44
N THR A 89 6.42 -0.95 13.58
CA THR A 89 5.82 -0.96 12.24
C THR A 89 6.28 -2.17 11.43
N TYR A 90 7.59 -2.44 11.42
CA TYR A 90 8.18 -3.61 10.79
C TYR A 90 7.59 -4.91 11.36
N SER A 91 7.49 -5.06 12.69
CA SER A 91 6.90 -6.24 13.33
C SER A 91 5.44 -6.47 12.95
N HIS A 92 4.65 -5.40 12.80
CA HIS A 92 3.27 -5.51 12.31
C HIS A 92 3.21 -5.99 10.86
N ILE A 93 4.08 -5.48 10.00
CA ILE A 93 4.21 -5.91 8.60
C ILE A 93 4.61 -7.39 8.50
N GLU A 94 5.60 -7.83 9.28
CA GLU A 94 6.05 -9.24 9.32
C GLU A 94 4.92 -10.20 9.72
N LYS A 95 4.10 -9.80 10.70
CA LYS A 95 2.88 -10.54 11.05
C LYS A 95 1.91 -10.60 9.88
N GLY A 96 1.75 -9.49 9.15
CA GLY A 96 0.90 -9.46 7.97
C GLY A 96 1.38 -10.37 6.84
N PHE A 97 2.69 -10.41 6.57
CA PHE A 97 3.26 -11.39 5.64
C PHE A 97 2.98 -12.83 6.09
N SER A 98 3.11 -13.11 7.40
CA SER A 98 2.83 -14.44 7.95
C SER A 98 1.37 -14.87 7.77
N GLN A 99 0.41 -13.94 7.98
CA GLN A 99 -1.02 -14.18 7.77
C GLN A 99 -1.34 -14.43 6.29
N ILE A 100 -0.80 -13.60 5.39
CA ILE A 100 -0.97 -13.79 3.95
C ILE A 100 -0.37 -15.11 3.49
N LYS A 101 0.83 -15.46 3.96
CA LYS A 101 1.49 -16.74 3.65
C LYS A 101 0.63 -17.92 4.09
N LYS A 102 -0.04 -17.81 5.24
CA LYS A 102 -1.00 -18.81 5.71
C LYS A 102 -2.18 -18.96 4.74
N PHE A 103 -2.80 -17.85 4.31
CA PHE A 103 -3.87 -17.90 3.31
C PHE A 103 -3.39 -18.44 1.97
N LYS A 104 -2.21 -18.05 1.50
CA LYS A 104 -1.60 -18.60 0.27
C LYS A 104 -1.45 -20.12 0.33
N ASN A 105 -1.06 -20.66 1.50
CA ASN A 105 -0.97 -22.10 1.73
C ASN A 105 -2.34 -22.79 1.85
N ILE A 106 -3.35 -22.13 2.42
CA ILE A 106 -4.72 -22.66 2.47
C ILE A 106 -5.32 -22.72 1.06
N LEU A 107 -5.16 -21.65 0.29
CA LEU A 107 -5.77 -21.50 -1.03
C LEU A 107 -5.02 -22.27 -2.13
N SER A 108 -3.83 -22.81 -1.86
CA SER A 108 -3.15 -23.72 -2.78
C SER A 108 -3.81 -25.10 -2.84
N ASP A 109 -4.58 -25.48 -1.80
CA ASP A 109 -5.43 -26.67 -1.82
C ASP A 109 -6.76 -26.37 -2.54
N LYS A 110 -7.06 -27.15 -3.59
CA LYS A 110 -8.24 -26.94 -4.45
C LYS A 110 -9.56 -27.10 -3.69
N HIS A 111 -9.61 -28.01 -2.71
CA HIS A 111 -10.82 -28.20 -1.91
C HIS A 111 -11.08 -26.99 -1.01
N SER A 112 -10.03 -26.52 -0.32
CA SER A 112 -10.06 -25.32 0.51
C SER A 112 -10.39 -24.07 -0.29
N LEU A 113 -9.82 -23.90 -1.49
CA LEU A 113 -10.17 -22.81 -2.39
C LEU A 113 -11.65 -22.84 -2.79
N ARG A 114 -12.19 -24.01 -3.17
CA ARG A 114 -13.63 -24.15 -3.48
C ARG A 114 -14.51 -23.75 -2.29
N GLN A 115 -14.15 -24.18 -1.08
CA GLN A 115 -14.90 -23.85 0.11
C GLN A 115 -14.81 -22.35 0.46
N PHE A 116 -13.61 -21.77 0.33
CA PHE A 116 -13.38 -20.33 0.52
C PHE A 116 -14.24 -19.49 -0.43
N LEU A 117 -14.24 -19.83 -1.72
CA LEU A 117 -15.05 -19.14 -2.73
C LEU A 117 -16.55 -19.33 -2.53
N LYS A 118 -16.98 -20.54 -2.13
CA LYS A 118 -18.38 -20.79 -1.76
C LYS A 118 -18.83 -19.88 -0.63
N ASN A 119 -18.02 -19.69 0.41
CA ASN A 119 -18.33 -18.77 1.51
C ASN A 119 -18.42 -17.30 1.05
N LEU A 120 -17.72 -16.94 -0.03
CA LEU A 120 -17.80 -15.62 -0.67
C LEU A 120 -18.92 -15.51 -1.70
N ASN A 121 -19.70 -16.58 -1.95
CA ASN A 121 -20.65 -16.70 -3.06
C ASN A 121 -19.99 -16.37 -4.42
N ILE A 122 -18.81 -16.93 -4.68
CA ILE A 122 -18.08 -16.84 -5.95
C ILE A 122 -17.97 -18.24 -6.53
N GLU A 123 -18.26 -18.39 -7.82
CA GLU A 123 -18.10 -19.66 -8.52
C GLU A 123 -16.62 -19.94 -8.75
N PHE A 124 -16.18 -21.18 -8.48
CA PHE A 124 -14.78 -21.58 -8.55
C PHE A 124 -14.18 -21.35 -9.95
N GLU A 125 -14.97 -21.63 -10.97
CA GLU A 125 -14.60 -21.59 -12.38
C GLU A 125 -14.38 -20.15 -12.89
N LEU A 126 -14.85 -19.13 -12.16
CA LEU A 126 -14.63 -17.73 -12.51
C LEU A 126 -13.25 -17.23 -12.09
N VAL A 127 -12.63 -17.82 -11.07
CA VAL A 127 -11.35 -17.35 -10.53
C VAL A 127 -10.20 -17.83 -11.42
N LYS A 128 -9.46 -16.87 -11.98
CA LYS A 128 -8.29 -17.09 -12.85
C LYS A 128 -6.99 -16.89 -12.09
N GLU A 129 -6.91 -15.85 -11.29
CA GLU A 129 -5.70 -15.44 -10.57
C GLU A 129 -6.01 -15.00 -9.15
N ILE A 130 -5.07 -15.25 -8.25
CA ILE A 130 -5.14 -14.86 -6.84
C ILE A 130 -3.90 -14.02 -6.51
N HIS A 131 -4.13 -12.79 -6.08
CA HIS A 131 -3.07 -11.85 -5.73
C HIS A 131 -3.15 -11.49 -4.24
N PHE A 132 -1.98 -11.21 -3.66
CA PHE A 132 -1.83 -10.95 -2.25
C PHE A 132 -0.98 -9.72 -2.01
N ALA A 133 -1.35 -8.88 -1.05
CA ALA A 133 -0.49 -7.81 -0.58
C ALA A 133 -0.74 -7.50 0.90
N VAL A 134 0.19 -6.78 1.52
CA VAL A 134 -0.02 -6.15 2.83
C VAL A 134 -0.30 -4.68 2.58
N ILE A 135 -1.34 -4.12 3.17
CA ILE A 135 -1.65 -2.70 3.11
C ILE A 135 -1.27 -2.06 4.44
N ASN A 136 -0.48 -1.00 4.41
CA ASN A 136 -0.02 -0.26 5.58
C ASN A 136 -0.59 1.17 5.56
N ALA A 137 -1.07 1.65 6.71
CA ALA A 137 -1.63 2.99 6.83
C ALA A 137 -0.63 4.11 6.61
N ASN A 138 0.67 3.84 6.80
CA ASN A 138 1.72 4.84 6.67
C ASN A 138 2.74 4.43 5.59
N ARG A 139 3.51 5.42 5.11
CA ARG A 139 4.48 5.22 4.02
C ARG A 139 5.77 4.52 4.43
N ALA A 140 6.03 4.34 5.73
CA ALA A 140 7.26 3.67 6.15
C ALA A 140 7.22 2.23 5.65
N LEU A 141 8.32 1.80 5.02
CA LEU A 141 8.46 0.47 4.43
C LEU A 141 7.46 0.16 3.29
N SER A 142 6.83 1.18 2.68
CA SER A 142 6.09 0.99 1.43
C SER A 142 7.04 0.46 0.34
N GLY A 143 6.60 -0.55 -0.41
CA GLY A 143 7.43 -1.25 -1.39
C GLY A 143 8.29 -2.38 -0.82
N LEU A 144 8.35 -2.58 0.51
CA LEU A 144 8.98 -3.77 1.09
C LEU A 144 8.29 -5.03 0.54
N GLN A 145 9.07 -6.05 0.20
CA GLN A 145 8.56 -7.28 -0.40
C GLN A 145 9.14 -8.52 0.27
N HIS A 146 8.29 -9.53 0.49
CA HIS A 146 8.67 -10.85 0.97
C HIS A 146 7.84 -11.91 0.24
N ASP A 147 8.45 -12.98 -0.30
CA ASP A 147 7.76 -14.07 -1.02
C ASP A 147 6.77 -13.60 -2.12
N ASN A 148 7.12 -12.52 -2.84
CA ASN A 148 6.28 -11.84 -3.84
C ASN A 148 4.99 -11.20 -3.30
N ILE A 149 4.94 -10.94 -1.99
CA ILE A 149 3.90 -10.16 -1.34
C ILE A 149 4.51 -8.80 -1.03
N LYS A 150 3.88 -7.74 -1.53
CA LYS A 150 4.37 -6.36 -1.40
C LYS A 150 3.61 -5.62 -0.30
N VAL A 151 4.28 -4.70 0.37
CA VAL A 151 3.66 -3.70 1.25
C VAL A 151 3.26 -2.49 0.42
N LEU A 152 1.98 -2.13 0.48
CA LEU A 152 1.42 -0.95 -0.17
C LEU A 152 1.04 0.07 0.88
N HIS A 153 1.15 1.35 0.55
CA HIS A 153 0.54 2.39 1.36
C HIS A 153 -0.94 2.54 1.01
N ALA A 154 -1.81 2.58 2.03
CA ALA A 154 -3.26 2.59 1.87
C ALA A 154 -3.76 3.73 0.97
N ASN A 155 -3.29 4.96 1.17
CA ASN A 155 -3.74 6.11 0.37
C ASN A 155 -3.21 6.07 -1.08
N GLU A 156 -2.06 5.43 -1.32
CA GLU A 156 -1.56 5.21 -2.69
C GLU A 156 -2.43 4.20 -3.42
N LEU A 157 -2.84 3.12 -2.75
CA LEU A 157 -3.79 2.15 -3.32
C LEU A 157 -5.16 2.80 -3.59
N ILE A 158 -5.68 3.58 -2.63
CA ILE A 158 -6.97 4.28 -2.79
C ILE A 158 -6.89 5.26 -3.97
N GLY A 159 -5.87 6.13 -4.01
CA GLY A 159 -5.72 7.11 -5.11
C GLY A 159 -5.52 6.44 -6.47
N PHE A 160 -4.77 5.33 -6.52
CA PHE A 160 -4.62 4.51 -7.72
C PHE A 160 -5.94 3.88 -8.15
N LEU A 161 -6.74 3.36 -7.21
CA LEU A 161 -8.05 2.81 -7.51
C LEU A 161 -9.02 3.89 -7.94
N GLU A 162 -9.12 5.02 -7.26
CA GLU A 162 -10.15 6.04 -7.53
C GLU A 162 -9.91 6.77 -8.86
N SER A 163 -8.68 7.21 -9.08
CA SER A 163 -8.32 8.11 -10.19
C SER A 163 -7.24 7.54 -11.11
N GLY A 164 -6.32 6.74 -10.58
CA GLY A 164 -5.15 6.29 -11.33
C GLY A 164 -4.23 7.44 -11.76
N LEU A 165 -4.33 8.61 -11.14
CA LEU A 165 -3.59 9.80 -11.52
C LEU A 165 -2.37 10.01 -10.64
N ILE A 166 -1.27 10.45 -11.26
CA ILE A 166 -0.08 10.95 -10.56
C ILE A 166 0.30 12.33 -11.09
N GLY A 167 0.70 13.23 -10.20
CA GLY A 167 1.26 14.52 -10.56
C GLY A 167 2.79 14.48 -10.49
N ILE A 168 3.44 14.90 -11.56
CA ILE A 168 4.90 15.04 -11.63
C ILE A 168 5.20 16.43 -12.18
N ALA A 169 5.83 17.26 -11.34
CA ALA A 169 5.96 18.70 -11.56
C ALA A 169 4.59 19.32 -11.94
N ASP A 170 4.51 19.98 -13.09
CA ASP A 170 3.30 20.65 -13.58
C ASP A 170 2.44 19.76 -14.52
N THR A 171 2.73 18.45 -14.60
CA THR A 171 2.00 17.52 -15.48
C THR A 171 1.29 16.44 -14.69
N VAL A 172 0.08 16.10 -15.13
CA VAL A 172 -0.71 14.97 -14.60
C VAL A 172 -0.67 13.82 -15.60
N TYR A 173 -0.43 12.62 -15.08
CA TYR A 173 -0.39 11.39 -15.85
C TYR A 173 -1.41 10.39 -15.32
N ARG A 174 -1.97 9.57 -16.20
CA ARG A 174 -2.78 8.40 -15.86
C ARG A 174 -1.94 7.14 -15.95
N CYS A 175 -1.93 6.40 -14.85
CA CYS A 175 -1.19 5.17 -14.63
C CYS A 175 -1.97 3.91 -15.02
N TRP A 176 -3.27 4.02 -15.28
CA TRP A 176 -4.03 2.94 -15.91
C TRP A 176 -3.72 2.88 -17.39
N GLU A 177 -3.78 1.68 -17.95
CA GLU A 177 -3.52 1.46 -19.38
C GLU A 177 -4.55 2.19 -20.27
N TYR A 178 -5.81 2.23 -19.83
CA TYR A 178 -6.92 2.89 -20.55
C TYR A 178 -7.65 3.86 -19.64
N GLU A 179 -8.63 4.59 -20.20
CA GLU A 179 -9.40 5.59 -19.45
C GLU A 179 -10.22 4.96 -18.32
N ALA A 180 -10.77 3.77 -18.58
CA ALA A 180 -11.43 2.95 -17.58
C ALA A 180 -10.45 2.00 -16.90
N PHE A 181 -10.52 1.94 -15.57
CA PHE A 181 -9.79 0.98 -14.73
C PHE A 181 -10.13 -0.47 -15.13
N LYS A 182 -9.11 -1.33 -15.16
CA LYS A 182 -9.24 -2.79 -15.26
C LYS A 182 -8.49 -3.48 -14.12
N PRO A 183 -8.91 -4.67 -13.67
CA PRO A 183 -8.17 -5.44 -12.66
C PRO A 183 -6.70 -5.68 -13.00
N THR A 184 -6.36 -5.78 -14.29
CA THR A 184 -4.97 -5.90 -14.78
C THR A 184 -4.10 -4.68 -14.42
N ASP A 185 -4.68 -3.48 -14.32
CA ASP A 185 -3.96 -2.28 -13.85
C ASP A 185 -3.55 -2.45 -12.39
N LEU A 186 -4.44 -3.00 -11.54
CA LEU A 186 -4.12 -3.30 -10.16
C LEU A 186 -3.04 -4.38 -10.05
N VAL A 187 -3.08 -5.43 -10.89
CA VAL A 187 -2.02 -6.45 -10.93
C VAL A 187 -0.65 -5.81 -11.21
N LYS A 188 -0.55 -4.94 -12.23
CA LYS A 188 0.67 -4.20 -12.56
C LYS A 188 1.15 -3.33 -11.39
N PHE A 189 0.23 -2.65 -10.71
CA PHE A 189 0.53 -1.85 -9.53
C PHE A 189 1.07 -2.69 -8.36
N LEU A 190 0.44 -3.84 -8.08
CA LEU A 190 0.86 -4.78 -7.03
C LEU A 190 2.24 -5.37 -7.31
N ASN A 191 2.52 -5.73 -8.56
CA ASN A 191 3.82 -6.22 -9.00
C ASN A 191 4.90 -5.11 -9.01
N GLY A 192 4.50 -3.84 -8.81
CA GLY A 192 5.39 -2.70 -8.83
C GLY A 192 5.83 -2.28 -10.23
N GLU A 193 5.18 -2.80 -11.28
CA GLU A 193 5.45 -2.43 -12.67
C GLU A 193 5.11 -0.96 -12.93
N VAL A 194 4.15 -0.42 -12.18
CA VAL A 194 3.69 0.96 -12.23
C VAL A 194 4.07 1.68 -10.93
N ILE A 195 4.53 2.93 -11.05
CA ILE A 195 4.98 3.88 -10.02
C ILE A 195 6.23 3.42 -9.26
N THR A 196 6.21 2.25 -8.64
CA THR A 196 7.31 1.77 -7.78
C THR A 196 8.59 1.50 -8.56
N SER A 197 8.49 0.84 -9.72
CA SER A 197 9.65 0.57 -10.58
C SER A 197 10.31 1.87 -11.07
N ASP A 198 9.54 2.94 -11.30
CA ASP A 198 10.07 4.23 -11.75
C ASP A 198 10.84 4.93 -10.65
N PHE A 199 10.34 4.88 -9.41
CA PHE A 199 11.11 5.33 -8.25
C PHE A 199 12.40 4.53 -8.09
N GLU A 200 12.39 3.22 -8.32
CA GLU A 200 13.63 2.42 -8.24
C GLU A 200 14.62 2.81 -9.35
N LYS A 201 14.15 2.91 -10.60
CA LYS A 201 14.98 3.24 -11.78
C LYS A 201 15.54 4.66 -11.74
N SER A 202 14.88 5.58 -11.04
CA SER A 202 15.32 6.97 -10.89
C SER A 202 16.28 7.19 -9.72
N LYS A 203 16.61 6.17 -8.94
CA LYS A 203 17.62 6.29 -7.87
C LYS A 203 19.03 6.36 -8.46
N SER A 204 19.81 7.33 -7.99
CA SER A 204 21.26 7.37 -8.12
C SER A 204 21.92 7.02 -6.79
N GLU A 205 23.05 6.33 -6.87
CA GLU A 205 23.93 6.16 -5.72
C GLU A 205 24.69 7.45 -5.45
N ILE A 206 24.65 7.90 -4.20
CA ILE A 206 25.47 8.98 -3.69
C ILE A 206 26.43 8.41 -2.68
N PHE A 207 27.70 8.77 -2.83
CA PHE A 207 28.75 8.41 -1.90
C PHE A 207 29.19 9.64 -1.13
N TYR A 208 29.30 9.51 0.19
CA TYR A 208 29.95 10.55 0.99
C TYR A 208 30.86 9.90 2.04
N GLY A 209 32.02 10.53 2.25
CA GLY A 209 33.01 10.10 3.23
C GLY A 209 33.01 11.03 4.42
N TYR A 210 33.02 10.47 5.62
CA TYR A 210 33.32 11.21 6.84
C TYR A 210 34.77 10.93 7.25
N PRO A 211 35.70 11.89 7.09
CA PRO A 211 37.08 11.70 7.48
C PRO A 211 37.19 11.61 9.01
N LEU A 212 37.82 10.54 9.48
CA LEU A 212 38.34 10.37 10.82
C LEU A 212 39.87 10.48 10.74
N ARG A 213 40.55 10.74 11.87
CA ARG A 213 42.00 11.02 11.90
C ARG A 213 42.85 10.12 10.99
N SER A 214 42.64 8.80 11.06
CA SER A 214 43.41 7.82 10.29
C SER A 214 42.54 6.93 9.40
N TYR A 215 41.23 7.17 9.36
CA TYR A 215 40.25 6.33 8.67
C TYR A 215 39.23 7.21 7.96
N THR A 216 38.56 6.71 6.93
CA THR A 216 37.38 7.38 6.37
C THR A 216 36.21 6.44 6.48
N MET A 217 35.11 6.92 7.06
CA MET A 217 33.85 6.19 7.02
C MET A 217 33.14 6.54 5.72
N ALA A 218 33.04 5.59 4.80
CA ALA A 218 32.34 5.78 3.54
C ALA A 218 30.90 5.30 3.68
N PHE A 219 29.96 6.14 3.28
CA PHE A 219 28.54 5.83 3.25
C PHE A 219 28.06 5.81 1.82
N LYS A 220 27.21 4.83 1.51
CA LYS A 220 26.41 4.79 0.30
C LYS A 220 24.97 5.16 0.68
N THR A 221 24.45 6.18 0.03
CA THR A 221 23.05 6.57 0.12
C THR A 221 22.46 6.68 -1.29
N TYR A 222 21.17 6.96 -1.38
CA TYR A 222 20.46 7.08 -2.64
C TYR A 222 19.73 8.42 -2.69
N ALA A 223 19.66 9.02 -3.88
CA ALA A 223 18.76 10.14 -4.17
C ALA A 223 17.97 9.87 -5.43
N PHE A 224 16.79 10.49 -5.53
CA PHE A 224 15.99 10.43 -6.74
C PHE A 224 16.45 11.51 -7.73
N GLU A 225 16.69 11.10 -8.96
CA GLU A 225 16.91 12.00 -10.09
C GLU A 225 15.55 12.42 -10.66
N LEU A 226 15.11 13.64 -10.33
CA LEU A 226 13.77 14.13 -10.70
C LEU A 226 13.56 14.17 -12.22
N ASP A 227 14.59 14.52 -12.99
CA ASP A 227 14.52 14.52 -14.46
C ASP A 227 14.26 13.11 -15.02
N LYS A 228 14.85 12.07 -14.41
CA LYS A 228 14.60 10.68 -14.78
C LYS A 228 13.17 10.26 -14.47
N ILE A 229 12.61 10.71 -13.34
CA ILE A 229 11.20 10.44 -12.99
C ILE A 229 10.28 11.05 -14.06
N ALA A 230 10.55 12.28 -14.49
CA ALA A 230 9.74 12.94 -15.53
C ALA A 230 9.81 12.18 -16.87
N ILE A 231 11.02 11.79 -17.30
CA ILE A 231 11.21 10.99 -18.52
C ILE A 231 10.47 9.65 -18.43
N LEU A 232 10.65 8.91 -17.33
CA LEU A 232 9.99 7.61 -17.14
C LEU A 232 8.46 7.75 -17.16
N ALA A 233 7.92 8.84 -16.61
CA ALA A 233 6.49 9.07 -16.64
C ALA A 233 5.96 9.40 -18.04
N GLU A 234 6.70 10.16 -18.84
CA GLU A 234 6.35 10.41 -20.25
C GLU A 234 6.41 9.14 -21.10
N GLU A 235 7.32 8.23 -20.80
CA GLU A 235 7.46 6.95 -21.49
C GLU A 235 6.38 5.93 -21.07
N ASN A 236 6.05 5.87 -19.78
CA ASN A 236 5.23 4.79 -19.22
C ASN A 236 3.75 5.15 -19.06
N TYR A 237 3.39 6.44 -19.03
CA TYR A 237 2.04 6.89 -18.68
C TYR A 237 1.42 7.83 -19.70
N CYS A 238 0.08 7.87 -19.68
CA CYS A 238 -0.69 8.75 -20.55
C CYS A 238 -0.78 10.15 -19.91
N LYS A 239 -0.19 11.16 -20.55
CA LYS A 239 -0.36 12.57 -20.16
C LYS A 239 -1.83 12.99 -20.28
N ILE A 240 -2.36 13.64 -19.24
CA ILE A 240 -3.72 14.21 -19.23
C ILE A 240 -3.60 15.73 -19.15
N ALA A 241 -4.45 16.44 -19.89
CA ALA A 241 -4.61 17.88 -19.69
C ALA A 241 -5.05 18.14 -18.24
N MET A 242 -4.44 19.13 -17.57
CA MET A 242 -4.85 19.44 -16.19
C MET A 242 -6.37 19.61 -16.14
N PRO A 243 -7.10 18.85 -15.30
CA PRO A 243 -8.52 19.10 -15.14
C PRO A 243 -8.66 20.55 -14.68
N VAL A 244 -9.47 21.33 -15.40
CA VAL A 244 -9.84 22.68 -14.96
C VAL A 244 -10.54 22.49 -13.63
N ILE A 245 -9.92 22.97 -12.56
CA ILE A 245 -10.56 23.00 -11.25
C ILE A 245 -11.67 24.06 -11.36
N GLU A 246 -12.91 23.63 -11.48
CA GLU A 246 -14.09 24.48 -11.25
C GLU A 246 -14.28 24.74 -9.75
#